data_AF-A0A1E1X3G4-F1
#
_entry.id   AF-A0A1E1X3G4-F1
#
_cell.length_a   1.000
_cell.length_b   1.000
_cell.length_c   1.000
_cell.angle_alpha   90.00
_cell.angle_beta   90.00
_cell.angle_gamma   90.00
#
_symmetry.space_group_name_H-M   'P 1'
#
loop_
_entity.id
_entity.type
_entity.pdbx_description
1 polymer ?
#
loop_
_entity_poly.entity_id
_entity_poly.type
_entity_poly.pdbx_seq_one_letter_code
_entity_poly.pdbx_strand_id
1 'polypeptide(L)'
;MCGSTKLSFLLGAGILLFSRVSFALGLASLYDPSMPLEVLNSTSFQKVILNKENAWLVQFYNHWCGHCIKFSPIFRAFANDVAGWKPVISLAVIDCVDYMQTCRTYGINSYPTIKFFRAHSTIHDRGVEVETSHNLDQLRHQAVDLVDSTDAYRGQRPASWPPFEPLQGVRSIEELWQNAPAKTNTQILVVERNASYIGKEVTLELSSRQSIYVRRLVVSSDSSWLQSLLPRETDASDVHWADLYALHRNGSTTRILRVNEESGSRELVLQALEPYIRVASSTPAPTPASTGLPQEISQVDTSRVYLVDLNNALAYSLRQEVAGHQLLNRTELAALVHFVDILLK
;
A
#
# COMPACT_ATOMS: atom_id res chain seq x y z
N MET A 1 -21.46 -38.71 -80.83
CA MET A 1 -22.04 -39.78 -79.99
C MET A 1 -21.34 -39.75 -78.64
N CYS A 2 -22.12 -39.63 -77.57
CA CYS A 2 -21.79 -39.68 -76.13
C CYS A 2 -20.53 -38.95 -75.61
N GLY A 3 -20.78 -37.83 -74.91
CA GLY A 3 -19.79 -37.17 -74.07
C GLY A 3 -19.59 -37.89 -72.73
N SER A 4 -18.39 -37.78 -72.18
CA SER A 4 -18.09 -38.13 -70.80
C SER A 4 -17.10 -37.11 -70.23
N THR A 5 -17.63 -36.23 -69.37
CA THR A 5 -16.89 -35.21 -68.63
C THR A 5 -16.30 -35.88 -67.39
N LYS A 6 -14.96 -35.93 -67.29
CA LYS A 6 -14.27 -36.35 -66.06
C LYS A 6 -13.93 -35.12 -65.21
N LEU A 7 -14.54 -35.08 -64.03
CA LEU A 7 -14.33 -34.13 -62.94
C LEU A 7 -12.99 -34.43 -62.26
N SER A 8 -12.07 -33.46 -62.26
CA SER A 8 -10.78 -33.58 -61.55
C SER A 8 -10.88 -32.87 -60.19
N PHE A 9 -10.76 -33.63 -59.11
CA PHE A 9 -10.79 -33.18 -57.73
C PHE A 9 -9.48 -32.46 -57.35
N LEU A 10 -9.62 -31.26 -56.75
CA LEU A 10 -8.54 -30.58 -56.03
C LEU A 10 -8.40 -31.19 -54.63
N LEU A 11 -7.25 -31.78 -54.33
CA LEU A 11 -6.86 -32.15 -52.96
C LEU A 11 -6.31 -30.91 -52.25
N GLY A 12 -7.12 -30.31 -51.38
CA GLY A 12 -6.67 -29.32 -50.41
C GLY A 12 -6.14 -30.03 -49.16
N ALA A 13 -4.85 -29.86 -48.87
CA ALA A 13 -4.25 -30.30 -47.62
C ALA A 13 -4.68 -29.35 -46.48
N GLY A 14 -5.67 -29.76 -45.70
CA GLY A 14 -6.08 -29.07 -44.47
C GLY A 14 -5.13 -29.39 -43.32
N ILE A 15 -4.26 -28.45 -42.98
CA ILE A 15 -3.44 -28.48 -41.76
C ILE A 15 -4.39 -28.21 -40.58
N LEU A 16 -4.70 -29.24 -39.79
CA LEU A 16 -5.38 -29.09 -38.52
C LEU A 16 -4.41 -28.46 -37.51
N LEU A 17 -4.49 -27.14 -37.35
CA LEU A 17 -3.87 -26.42 -36.24
C LEU A 17 -4.63 -26.80 -34.96
N PHE A 18 -4.06 -27.70 -34.17
CA PHE A 18 -4.46 -27.88 -32.77
C PHE A 18 -4.10 -26.60 -32.00
N SER A 19 -5.05 -25.67 -31.93
CA SER A 19 -4.98 -24.56 -30.98
C SER A 19 -4.99 -25.14 -29.57
N ARG A 20 -3.86 -25.05 -28.87
CA ARG A 20 -3.79 -25.31 -27.44
C ARG A 20 -4.55 -24.19 -26.72
N VAL A 21 -5.86 -24.36 -26.57
CA VAL A 21 -6.65 -23.53 -25.66
C VAL A 21 -6.19 -23.88 -24.24
N SER A 22 -5.35 -23.02 -23.68
CA SER A 22 -5.00 -23.09 -22.26
C SER A 22 -6.18 -22.53 -21.48
N PHE A 23 -6.91 -23.39 -20.79
CA PHE A 23 -7.95 -22.98 -19.84
C PHE A 23 -7.25 -22.41 -18.60
N ALA A 24 -7.09 -21.10 -18.54
CA ALA A 24 -6.76 -20.42 -17.29
C ALA A 24 -8.05 -20.30 -16.47
N LEU A 25 -8.15 -21.03 -15.35
CA LEU A 25 -9.20 -20.77 -14.37
C LEU A 25 -8.99 -19.36 -13.81
N GLY A 26 -9.82 -18.41 -14.25
CA GLY A 26 -9.78 -17.03 -13.77
C GLY A 26 -10.39 -16.92 -12.37
N LEU A 27 -9.58 -17.06 -11.33
CA LEU A 27 -9.94 -16.52 -10.01
C LEU A 27 -10.01 -14.99 -10.13
N ALA A 28 -11.04 -14.37 -9.57
CA ALA A 28 -11.16 -12.92 -9.55
C ALA A 28 -9.91 -12.31 -8.86
N SER A 29 -9.22 -11.40 -9.55
CA SER A 29 -8.04 -10.74 -8.99
C SER A 29 -8.41 -10.00 -7.70
N LEU A 30 -7.63 -10.19 -6.63
CA LEU A 30 -7.86 -9.51 -5.35
C LEU A 30 -7.62 -8.00 -5.42
N TYR A 31 -6.83 -7.55 -6.40
CA TYR A 31 -6.45 -6.16 -6.60
C TYR A 31 -6.64 -5.77 -8.07
N ASP A 32 -7.11 -4.54 -8.29
CA ASP A 32 -7.35 -3.99 -9.62
C ASP A 32 -6.39 -2.83 -9.91
N PRO A 33 -5.90 -2.66 -11.15
CA PRO A 33 -5.01 -1.55 -11.51
C PRO A 33 -5.58 -0.13 -11.32
N SER A 34 -6.90 0.04 -11.16
CA SER A 34 -7.53 1.33 -10.87
C SER A 34 -7.34 1.79 -9.41
N MET A 35 -6.91 0.89 -8.52
CA MET A 35 -6.65 1.21 -7.12
C MET A 35 -5.39 2.07 -6.99
N PRO A 36 -5.26 2.90 -5.93
CA PRO A 36 -4.09 3.76 -5.71
C PRO A 36 -2.84 2.99 -5.22
N LEU A 37 -2.56 1.82 -5.79
CA LEU A 37 -1.41 0.96 -5.50
C LEU A 37 -0.86 0.35 -6.80
N GLU A 38 0.38 -0.12 -6.77
CA GLU A 38 1.02 -0.77 -7.92
C GLU A 38 0.84 -2.28 -7.87
N VAL A 39 0.30 -2.88 -8.95
CA VAL A 39 0.26 -4.35 -9.10
C VAL A 39 1.55 -4.81 -9.77
N LEU A 40 2.40 -5.50 -9.01
CA LEU A 40 3.74 -5.88 -9.45
C LEU A 40 3.77 -7.26 -10.10
N ASN A 41 4.81 -7.45 -10.91
CA ASN A 41 5.22 -8.73 -11.46
C ASN A 41 6.74 -8.91 -11.26
N SER A 42 7.28 -10.03 -11.73
CA SER A 42 8.71 -10.35 -11.61
C SER A 42 9.65 -9.30 -12.21
N THR A 43 9.22 -8.62 -13.29
CA THR A 43 10.04 -7.61 -13.99
C THR A 43 9.85 -6.20 -13.43
N SER A 44 8.65 -5.88 -12.92
CA SER A 44 8.33 -4.53 -12.45
C SER A 44 8.80 -4.28 -11.02
N PHE A 45 8.91 -5.32 -10.17
CA PHE A 45 9.31 -5.16 -8.77
C PHE A 45 10.59 -4.31 -8.63
N GLN A 46 11.67 -4.74 -9.27
CA GLN A 46 12.95 -4.02 -9.14
C GLN A 46 12.86 -2.60 -9.71
N LYS A 47 12.19 -2.44 -10.85
CA LYS A 47 12.02 -1.16 -11.54
C LYS A 47 11.21 -0.16 -10.73
N VAL A 48 10.21 -0.63 -9.98
CA VAL A 48 9.26 0.20 -9.25
C VAL A 48 9.73 0.47 -7.82
N ILE A 49 10.31 -0.52 -7.14
CA ILE A 49 10.64 -0.43 -5.71
C ILE A 49 12.08 0.05 -5.46
N LEU A 50 13.05 -0.41 -6.24
CA LEU A 50 14.46 -0.18 -5.93
C LEU A 50 14.95 1.19 -6.42
N ASN A 51 15.89 1.75 -5.65
CA ASN A 51 16.55 3.04 -5.93
C ASN A 51 15.56 4.19 -6.19
N LYS A 52 14.42 4.21 -5.50
CA LYS A 52 13.44 5.31 -5.58
C LYS A 52 13.55 6.28 -4.43
N GLU A 53 13.12 7.51 -4.65
CA GLU A 53 13.04 8.53 -3.61
C GLU A 53 11.83 8.33 -2.68
N ASN A 54 10.87 7.47 -3.04
CA ASN A 54 9.74 7.14 -2.18
C ASN A 54 9.98 5.84 -1.43
N ALA A 55 9.36 5.69 -0.26
CA ALA A 55 9.26 4.42 0.43
C ALA A 55 8.08 3.61 -0.11
N TRP A 56 8.17 2.29 0.05
CA TRP A 56 7.18 1.35 -0.43
C TRP A 56 6.74 0.39 0.66
N LEU A 57 5.43 0.21 0.79
CA LEU A 57 4.84 -0.92 1.50
C LEU A 57 4.33 -1.91 0.45
N VAL A 58 4.92 -3.10 0.43
CA VAL A 58 4.60 -4.13 -0.54
C VAL A 58 3.93 -5.30 0.15
N GLN A 59 2.70 -5.61 -0.24
CA GLN A 59 2.01 -6.81 0.20
C GLN A 59 2.32 -7.98 -0.74
N PHE A 60 2.90 -9.03 -0.17
CA PHE A 60 3.10 -10.32 -0.80
C PHE A 60 1.92 -11.22 -0.41
N TYR A 61 1.19 -11.73 -1.39
CA TYR A 61 -0.02 -12.51 -1.16
C TYR A 61 -0.15 -13.67 -2.16
N ASN A 62 -1.07 -14.58 -1.87
CA ASN A 62 -1.53 -15.61 -2.82
C ASN A 62 -3.02 -15.41 -3.08
N HIS A 63 -3.46 -15.39 -4.35
CA HIS A 63 -4.86 -15.10 -4.70
C HIS A 63 -5.88 -16.13 -4.21
N TRP A 64 -5.46 -17.36 -3.92
CA TRP A 64 -6.35 -18.43 -3.41
C TRP A 64 -6.23 -18.65 -1.89
N CYS A 65 -5.32 -17.94 -1.20
CA CYS A 65 -5.15 -18.08 0.24
C CYS A 65 -6.31 -17.41 0.99
N GLY A 66 -7.00 -18.17 1.85
CA GLY A 66 -8.15 -17.68 2.61
C GLY A 66 -7.85 -16.46 3.49
N HIS A 67 -6.65 -16.37 4.10
CA HIS A 67 -6.24 -15.18 4.85
C HIS A 67 -6.00 -13.98 3.94
N CYS A 68 -5.37 -14.16 2.78
CA CYS A 68 -5.18 -13.10 1.78
C CYS A 68 -6.50 -12.57 1.26
N ILE A 69 -7.45 -13.45 0.94
CA ILE A 69 -8.79 -13.09 0.48
C ILE A 69 -9.48 -12.22 1.54
N LYS A 70 -9.45 -12.63 2.82
CA LYS A 70 -10.03 -11.88 3.94
C LYS A 70 -9.33 -10.56 4.24
N PHE A 71 -8.01 -10.48 4.05
CA PHE A 71 -7.22 -9.27 4.31
C PHE A 71 -7.31 -8.26 3.15
N SER A 72 -7.57 -8.72 1.93
CA SER A 72 -7.57 -7.86 0.74
C SER A 72 -8.51 -6.65 0.81
N PRO A 73 -9.73 -6.69 1.41
CA PRO A 73 -10.57 -5.50 1.53
C PRO A 73 -9.93 -4.44 2.45
N ILE A 74 -9.21 -4.87 3.48
CA ILE A 74 -8.53 -3.96 4.42
C ILE A 74 -7.34 -3.29 3.75
N PHE A 75 -6.50 -4.06 3.03
CA PHE A 75 -5.37 -3.46 2.32
C PHE A 75 -5.83 -2.52 1.19
N ARG A 76 -6.97 -2.83 0.55
CA ARG A 76 -7.62 -1.92 -0.42
C ARG A 76 -8.12 -0.64 0.22
N ALA A 77 -8.77 -0.74 1.39
CA ALA A 77 -9.20 0.44 2.15
C ALA A 77 -8.00 1.28 2.61
N PHE A 78 -6.94 0.63 3.10
CA PHE A 78 -5.68 1.28 3.46
C PHE A 78 -5.08 2.03 2.27
N ALA A 79 -5.03 1.42 1.09
CA ALA A 79 -4.53 2.08 -0.12
C ALA A 79 -5.29 3.36 -0.47
N ASN A 80 -6.61 3.34 -0.35
CA ASN A 80 -7.43 4.54 -0.56
C ASN A 80 -7.19 5.60 0.52
N ASP A 81 -7.10 5.19 1.78
CA ASP A 81 -6.89 6.08 2.94
C ASP A 81 -5.54 6.82 2.88
N VAL A 82 -4.50 6.18 2.34
CA VAL A 82 -3.15 6.77 2.22
C VAL A 82 -2.78 7.20 0.80
N ALA A 83 -3.75 7.30 -0.12
CA ALA A 83 -3.49 7.67 -1.51
C ALA A 83 -2.79 9.04 -1.64
N GLY A 84 -3.11 9.98 -0.75
CA GLY A 84 -2.51 11.32 -0.69
C GLY A 84 -1.07 11.36 -0.19
N TRP A 85 -0.54 10.25 0.35
CA TRP A 85 0.81 10.20 0.92
C TRP A 85 1.93 10.15 -0.12
N LYS A 86 1.59 10.03 -1.41
CA LYS A 86 2.54 10.21 -2.50
C LYS A 86 3.02 11.67 -2.54
N PRO A 87 4.33 11.92 -2.74
CA PRO A 87 5.36 10.98 -3.19
C PRO A 87 6.17 10.33 -2.06
N VAL A 88 5.78 10.43 -0.79
CA VAL A 88 6.60 9.93 0.34
C VAL A 88 6.45 8.42 0.50
N ILE A 89 5.21 7.93 0.59
CA ILE A 89 4.89 6.49 0.70
C ILE A 89 4.04 6.08 -0.51
N SER A 90 4.37 4.94 -1.11
CA SER A 90 3.54 4.26 -2.10
C SER A 90 3.25 2.83 -1.66
N LEU A 91 2.12 2.29 -2.11
CA LEU A 91 1.75 0.90 -1.87
C LEU A 91 1.91 0.07 -3.14
N ALA A 92 2.22 -1.20 -2.96
CA ALA A 92 2.25 -2.18 -4.03
C ALA A 92 1.79 -3.55 -3.54
N VAL A 93 1.40 -4.41 -4.47
CA VAL A 93 1.03 -5.80 -4.21
C VAL A 93 1.74 -6.72 -5.20
N ILE A 94 2.05 -7.95 -4.80
CA ILE A 94 2.59 -8.97 -5.69
C ILE A 94 2.00 -10.34 -5.34
N ASP A 95 1.55 -11.04 -6.38
CA ASP A 95 1.02 -12.39 -6.26
C ASP A 95 2.14 -13.43 -6.33
N CYS A 96 2.39 -14.11 -5.23
CA CYS A 96 3.47 -15.08 -5.11
C CYS A 96 3.14 -16.44 -5.73
N VAL A 97 1.89 -16.68 -6.13
CA VAL A 97 1.50 -17.83 -6.94
C VAL A 97 2.13 -17.72 -8.33
N ASP A 98 2.06 -16.53 -8.92
CA ASP A 98 2.58 -16.26 -10.27
C ASP A 98 4.07 -15.90 -10.24
N TYR A 99 4.54 -15.28 -9.14
CA TYR A 99 5.89 -14.72 -9.03
C TYR A 99 6.71 -15.29 -7.86
N MET A 100 6.61 -16.61 -7.63
CA MET A 100 7.29 -17.33 -6.54
C MET A 100 8.77 -16.98 -6.39
N GLN A 101 9.53 -16.91 -7.49
CA GLN A 101 10.98 -16.64 -7.42
C GLN A 101 11.30 -15.26 -6.83
N THR A 102 10.47 -14.25 -7.12
CA THR A 102 10.60 -12.92 -6.51
C THR A 102 10.33 -13.01 -5.02
N CYS A 103 9.22 -13.65 -4.62
CA CYS A 103 8.84 -13.78 -3.21
C CYS A 103 9.87 -14.57 -2.40
N ARG A 104 10.42 -15.66 -2.97
CA ARG A 104 11.54 -16.41 -2.40
C ARG A 104 12.79 -15.55 -2.24
N THR A 105 13.11 -14.68 -3.20
CA THR A 105 14.27 -13.78 -3.12
C THR A 105 14.15 -12.81 -1.94
N TYR A 106 12.95 -12.31 -1.69
CA TYR A 106 12.65 -11.44 -0.55
C TYR A 106 12.30 -12.20 0.74
N GLY A 107 12.44 -13.53 0.75
CA GLY A 107 12.29 -14.36 1.96
C GLY A 107 10.85 -14.40 2.49
N ILE A 108 9.87 -14.47 1.59
CA ILE A 108 8.45 -14.60 1.95
C ILE A 108 8.11 -16.08 2.14
N ASN A 109 7.71 -16.45 3.35
CA ASN A 109 7.37 -17.83 3.73
C ASN A 109 5.93 -17.98 4.26
N SER A 110 5.17 -16.89 4.33
CA SER A 110 3.79 -16.87 4.80
C SER A 110 3.01 -15.80 4.07
N TYR A 111 1.68 -15.93 4.03
CA TYR A 111 0.81 -15.00 3.31
C TYR A 111 -0.45 -14.65 4.13
N PRO A 112 -0.89 -13.37 4.11
CA PRO A 112 -0.20 -12.23 3.52
C PRO A 112 1.00 -11.79 4.38
N THR A 113 2.04 -11.26 3.74
CA THR A 113 3.16 -10.59 4.42
C THR A 113 3.32 -9.20 3.83
N ILE A 114 3.46 -8.17 4.66
CA ILE A 114 3.74 -6.80 4.23
C ILE A 114 5.21 -6.50 4.52
N LYS A 115 5.92 -5.93 3.55
CA LYS A 115 7.29 -5.43 3.77
C LYS A 115 7.43 -3.97 3.40
N PHE A 116 8.15 -3.25 4.23
CA PHE A 116 8.58 -1.89 4.03
C PHE A 116 9.95 -1.82 3.39
N PHE A 117 10.04 -1.11 2.27
CA PHE A 117 11.27 -0.75 1.59
C PHE A 117 11.44 0.75 1.70
N ARG A 118 12.50 1.16 2.39
CA ARG A 118 12.89 2.57 2.53
C ARG A 118 13.24 3.19 1.17
N ALA A 119 13.23 4.52 1.11
CA ALA A 119 13.80 5.22 -0.03
C ALA A 119 15.25 4.78 -0.28
N HIS A 120 15.64 4.70 -1.54
CA HIS A 120 16.92 4.21 -2.02
C HIS A 120 17.24 2.76 -1.61
N SER A 121 16.22 1.93 -1.35
CA SER A 121 16.41 0.49 -1.16
C SER A 121 17.12 -0.13 -2.36
N THR A 122 18.14 -0.92 -2.08
CA THR A 122 19.01 -1.60 -3.04
C THR A 122 18.52 -3.03 -3.27
N ILE A 123 19.10 -3.70 -4.26
CA ILE A 123 18.78 -5.11 -4.55
C ILE A 123 19.11 -6.08 -3.40
N HIS A 124 19.94 -5.65 -2.45
CA HIS A 124 20.30 -6.46 -1.28
C HIS A 124 19.34 -6.25 -0.10
N ASP A 125 18.53 -5.19 -0.13
CA ASP A 125 17.57 -4.89 0.92
C ASP A 125 16.35 -5.81 0.77
N ARG A 126 16.07 -6.60 1.81
CA ARG A 126 14.94 -7.56 1.82
C ARG A 126 13.63 -6.97 2.34
N GLY A 127 13.64 -5.69 2.69
CA GLY A 127 12.55 -4.99 3.38
C GLY A 127 12.40 -5.39 4.85
N VAL A 128 11.79 -4.51 5.63
CA VAL A 128 11.41 -4.75 7.03
C VAL A 128 9.98 -5.28 7.04
N GLU A 129 9.73 -6.38 7.75
CA GLU A 129 8.39 -6.93 7.85
C GLU A 129 7.50 -6.02 8.71
N VAL A 130 6.28 -5.79 8.24
CA VAL A 130 5.25 -5.00 8.93
C VAL A 130 4.15 -5.95 9.36
N GLU A 131 3.75 -5.87 10.62
CA GLU A 131 2.68 -6.70 11.14
C GLU A 131 1.37 -6.42 10.39
N THR A 132 0.66 -7.48 10.02
CA THR A 132 -0.66 -7.31 9.41
C THR A 132 -1.68 -6.96 10.50
N SER A 133 -2.58 -6.02 10.20
CA SER A 133 -3.64 -5.63 11.13
C SER A 133 -4.97 -5.43 10.40
N HIS A 134 -6.05 -5.85 11.06
CA HIS A 134 -7.41 -5.57 10.61
C HIS A 134 -7.87 -4.14 11.00
N ASN A 135 -7.04 -3.40 11.73
CA ASN A 135 -7.27 -2.00 12.08
C ASN A 135 -6.46 -1.09 11.15
N LEU A 136 -7.16 -0.21 10.42
CA LEU A 136 -6.54 0.73 9.49
C LEU A 136 -5.64 1.75 10.20
N ASP A 137 -6.01 2.22 11.40
CA ASP A 137 -5.20 3.16 12.16
C ASP A 137 -3.87 2.53 12.55
N GLN A 138 -3.87 1.25 12.93
CA GLN A 138 -2.63 0.54 13.25
C GLN A 138 -1.71 0.41 12.02
N LEU A 139 -2.26 0.04 10.85
CA LEU A 139 -1.47 0.00 9.61
C LEU A 139 -0.91 1.39 9.24
N ARG A 140 -1.72 2.44 9.44
CA ARG A 140 -1.32 3.83 9.20
C ARG A 140 -0.19 4.26 10.12
N HIS A 141 -0.33 4.03 11.42
CA HIS A 141 0.69 4.39 12.41
C HIS A 141 2.00 3.64 12.20
N GLN A 142 1.95 2.35 11.89
CA GLN A 142 3.15 1.58 11.54
C GLN A 142 3.86 2.16 10.31
N ALA A 143 3.11 2.54 9.27
CA ALA A 143 3.66 3.19 8.09
C ALA A 143 4.30 4.55 8.42
N VAL A 144 3.67 5.35 9.28
CA VAL A 144 4.22 6.62 9.78
C VAL A 144 5.51 6.39 10.56
N ASP A 145 5.53 5.44 11.49
CA ASP A 145 6.71 5.16 12.31
C ASP A 145 7.90 4.70 11.48
N LEU A 146 7.65 3.90 10.43
CA LEU A 146 8.71 3.44 9.54
C LEU A 146 9.34 4.57 8.74
N VAL A 147 8.57 5.59 8.31
CA VAL A 147 9.11 6.76 7.61
C VAL A 147 9.71 7.82 8.55
N ASP A 148 9.25 7.86 9.80
CA ASP A 148 9.78 8.76 10.81
C ASP A 148 11.03 8.21 11.51
N SER A 149 11.20 6.88 11.53
CA SER A 149 12.32 6.20 12.16
C SER A 149 13.67 6.65 11.57
N THR A 150 14.47 7.33 12.39
CA THR A 150 15.84 7.74 12.06
C THR A 150 16.74 6.53 11.74
N ASP A 151 16.50 5.40 12.40
CA ASP A 151 17.24 4.15 12.22
C ASP A 151 16.97 3.50 10.86
N ALA A 152 15.71 3.54 10.39
CA ALA A 152 15.33 3.00 9.08
C ALA A 152 16.12 3.68 7.94
N TYR A 153 16.45 4.96 8.10
CA TYR A 153 17.15 5.76 7.08
C TYR A 153 18.62 6.03 7.39
N ARG A 154 19.18 5.48 8.47
CA ARG A 154 20.54 5.81 8.95
C ARG A 154 20.79 7.32 8.99
N GLY A 155 19.75 8.09 9.36
CA GLY A 155 19.80 9.54 9.43
C GLY A 155 19.75 10.31 8.11
N GLN A 156 19.49 9.67 6.96
CA GLN A 156 19.42 10.36 5.66
C GLN A 156 18.13 10.03 4.90
N ARG A 157 17.03 10.68 5.29
CA ARG A 157 15.81 10.72 4.48
C ARG A 157 16.03 11.55 3.21
N PRO A 158 15.27 11.30 2.13
CA PRO A 158 15.34 12.14 0.94
C PRO A 158 15.08 13.61 1.30
N ALA A 159 15.92 14.52 0.82
CA ALA A 159 15.80 15.94 1.13
C ALA A 159 14.50 16.60 0.60
N SER A 160 13.84 15.93 -0.35
CA SER A 160 12.55 16.34 -0.91
C SER A 160 11.36 16.02 0.01
N TRP A 161 11.56 15.20 1.05
CA TRP A 161 10.50 14.83 1.97
C TRP A 161 10.18 15.97 2.94
N PRO A 162 8.91 16.11 3.35
CA PRO A 162 8.54 17.09 4.35
C PRO A 162 9.18 16.75 5.71
N PRO A 163 9.43 17.76 6.57
CA PRO A 163 9.92 17.53 7.92
C PRO A 163 8.84 16.87 8.78
N PHE A 164 9.22 15.84 9.54
CA PHE A 164 8.32 15.16 10.47
C PHE A 164 8.56 15.61 11.91
N GLU A 165 9.70 16.20 12.21
CA GLU A 165 10.11 16.58 13.55
C GLU A 165 9.25 17.75 14.07
N PRO A 166 8.81 17.69 15.35
CA PRO A 166 8.19 18.83 15.99
C PRO A 166 9.12 20.05 16.00
N LEU A 167 8.53 21.23 15.83
CA LEU A 167 9.18 22.53 16.01
C LEU A 167 9.87 22.60 17.37
N GLN A 168 11.11 23.08 17.37
CA GLN A 168 11.91 23.32 18.57
C GLN A 168 12.25 24.80 18.69
N GLY A 169 12.15 25.35 19.89
CA GLY A 169 12.65 26.70 20.22
C GLY A 169 11.90 27.87 19.59
N VAL A 170 10.77 27.65 18.90
CA VAL A 170 9.95 28.72 18.31
C VAL A 170 9.12 29.43 19.37
N ARG A 171 9.12 30.77 19.31
CA ARG A 171 8.45 31.65 20.27
C ARG A 171 7.49 32.66 19.64
N SER A 172 7.46 32.77 18.30
CA SER A 172 6.53 33.67 17.60
C SER A 172 6.10 33.14 16.23
N ILE A 173 5.09 33.78 15.63
CA ILE A 173 4.57 33.43 14.29
C ILE A 173 5.59 33.74 13.21
N GLU A 174 6.28 34.87 13.34
CA GLU A 174 7.26 35.35 12.38
C GLU A 174 8.41 34.36 12.22
N GLU A 175 8.80 33.69 13.31
CA GLU A 175 9.81 32.63 13.32
C GLU A 175 9.36 31.37 12.54
N LEU A 176 8.05 31.06 12.50
CA LEU A 176 7.53 29.92 11.70
C LEU A 176 7.81 30.10 10.20
N TRP A 177 7.90 31.34 9.73
CA TRP A 177 8.14 31.65 8.31
C TRP A 177 9.61 31.69 7.91
N GLN A 178 10.54 31.77 8.86
CA GLN A 178 11.98 31.93 8.55
C GLN A 178 12.56 30.78 7.72
N ASN A 179 12.06 29.56 7.92
CA ASN A 179 12.52 28.35 7.22
C ASN A 179 11.48 27.77 6.25
N ALA A 180 10.47 28.55 5.88
CA ALA A 180 9.46 28.10 4.93
C ALA A 180 10.01 28.16 3.49
N PRO A 181 9.73 27.15 2.64
CA PRO A 181 10.09 27.20 1.23
C PRO A 181 9.51 28.44 0.53
N ALA A 182 10.25 28.98 -0.46
CA ALA A 182 9.86 30.24 -1.12
C ALA A 182 8.48 30.20 -1.83
N LYS A 183 8.04 29.00 -2.25
CA LYS A 183 6.74 28.78 -2.91
C LYS A 183 5.56 28.67 -1.94
N THR A 184 5.82 28.60 -0.64
CA THR A 184 4.78 28.43 0.38
C THR A 184 3.96 29.70 0.52
N ASN A 185 2.65 29.59 0.29
CA ASN A 185 1.69 30.67 0.55
C ASN A 185 0.89 30.45 1.84
N THR A 186 0.81 29.20 2.28
CA THR A 186 0.03 28.76 3.44
C THR A 186 0.85 27.77 4.24
N GLN A 187 0.99 28.00 5.54
CA GLN A 187 1.49 26.99 6.47
C GLN A 187 0.32 26.36 7.20
N ILE A 188 0.33 25.03 7.31
CA ILE A 188 -0.60 24.33 8.20
C ILE A 188 0.17 23.99 9.47
N LEU A 189 -0.22 24.64 10.57
CA LEU A 189 0.32 24.38 11.89
C LEU A 189 -0.59 23.37 12.59
N VAL A 190 -0.03 22.21 12.94
CA VAL A 190 -0.70 21.20 13.74
C VAL A 190 -0.13 21.27 15.15
N VAL A 191 -0.96 21.71 16.10
CA VAL A 191 -0.64 21.74 17.53
C VAL A 191 -1.21 20.48 18.15
N GLU A 192 -0.38 19.60 18.69
CA GLU A 192 -0.82 18.27 19.09
C GLU A 192 -0.11 17.74 20.36
N ARG A 193 -0.65 16.65 20.90
CA ARG A 193 0.00 15.90 21.98
C ARG A 193 1.18 15.09 21.44
N ASN A 194 2.14 14.75 22.29
CA ASN A 194 3.33 13.97 21.89
C ASN A 194 2.97 12.60 21.28
N ALA A 195 1.89 11.98 21.77
CA ALA A 195 1.44 10.67 21.29
C ALA A 195 0.60 10.73 20.00
N SER A 196 0.28 11.92 19.48
CA SER A 196 -0.58 12.10 18.31
C SER A 196 0.17 11.81 17.00
N TYR A 197 -0.49 11.08 16.11
CA TYR A 197 -0.07 10.85 14.73
C TYR A 197 -0.64 11.88 13.76
N ILE A 198 -1.65 12.66 14.16
CA ILE A 198 -2.39 13.58 13.28
C ILE A 198 -1.45 14.50 12.51
N GLY A 199 -0.48 15.14 13.17
CA GLY A 199 0.44 16.04 12.49
C GLY A 199 1.33 15.33 11.48
N LYS A 200 1.77 14.09 11.75
CA LYS A 200 2.55 13.29 10.81
C LYS A 200 1.70 12.85 9.61
N GLU A 201 0.47 12.42 9.86
CA GLU A 201 -0.48 12.03 8.81
C GLU A 201 -0.85 13.20 7.89
N VAL A 202 -1.12 14.38 8.46
CA VAL A 202 -1.41 15.61 7.70
C VAL A 202 -0.19 16.05 6.90
N THR A 203 1.01 15.88 7.46
CA THR A 203 2.28 16.15 6.75
C THR A 203 2.42 15.26 5.51
N LEU A 204 2.10 13.97 5.63
CA LEU A 204 2.11 13.03 4.51
C LEU A 204 1.03 13.36 3.48
N GLU A 205 -0.20 13.64 3.92
CA GLU A 205 -1.34 13.96 3.07
C GLU A 205 -1.09 15.16 2.14
N LEU A 206 -0.37 16.16 2.66
CA LEU A 206 -0.10 17.40 1.95
C LEU A 206 1.31 17.43 1.33
N SER A 207 2.05 16.32 1.38
CA SER A 207 3.45 16.24 0.93
C SER A 207 3.66 16.58 -0.54
N SER A 208 2.64 16.37 -1.39
CA SER A 208 2.69 16.73 -2.82
C SER A 208 2.44 18.22 -3.11
N ARG A 209 2.02 19.01 -2.10
CA ARG A 209 1.54 20.39 -2.28
C ARG A 209 2.65 21.42 -2.04
N GLN A 210 3.32 21.86 -3.10
CA GLN A 210 4.44 22.84 -2.99
C GLN A 210 4.04 24.22 -2.41
N SER A 211 2.76 24.61 -2.48
CA SER A 211 2.26 25.87 -1.92
C SER A 211 1.95 25.78 -0.43
N ILE A 212 1.90 24.56 0.13
CA ILE A 212 1.53 24.30 1.51
C ILE A 212 2.73 23.74 2.25
N TYR A 213 2.98 24.24 3.46
CA TYR A 213 4.04 23.72 4.31
C TYR A 213 3.47 23.34 5.67
N VAL A 214 3.52 22.05 6.00
CA VAL A 214 2.99 21.55 7.27
C VAL A 214 4.08 21.64 8.33
N ARG A 215 3.75 22.18 9.50
CA ARG A 215 4.61 22.18 10.68
C ARG A 215 3.87 21.60 11.87
N ARG A 216 4.59 20.79 12.64
CA ARG A 216 4.09 20.15 13.85
C ARG A 216 4.62 20.87 15.07
N LEU A 217 3.77 21.10 16.06
CA LEU A 217 4.14 21.63 17.36
C LEU A 217 3.56 20.71 18.43
N VAL A 218 4.44 20.06 19.18
CA VAL A 218 4.04 19.25 20.32
C VAL A 218 3.93 20.16 21.54
N VAL A 219 2.77 20.17 22.18
CA VAL A 219 2.52 21.06 23.33
C VAL A 219 3.42 20.68 24.51
N SER A 220 4.10 21.67 25.08
CA SER A 220 4.96 21.55 26.25
C SER A 220 4.83 22.78 27.16
N SER A 221 5.53 22.80 28.30
CA SER A 221 5.51 23.93 29.24
C SER A 221 5.91 25.27 28.61
N ASP A 222 6.71 25.23 27.55
CA ASP A 222 7.26 26.42 26.88
C ASP A 222 6.32 26.96 25.78
N SER A 223 5.18 26.32 25.54
CA SER A 223 4.22 26.68 24.48
C SER A 223 3.23 27.80 24.88
N SER A 224 3.50 28.54 25.96
CA SER A 224 2.62 29.61 26.47
C SER A 224 2.36 30.74 25.46
N TRP A 225 3.31 30.97 24.55
CA TRP A 225 3.18 31.94 23.46
C TRP A 225 2.03 31.62 22.50
N LEU A 226 1.55 30.37 22.43
CA LEU A 226 0.38 30.01 21.62
C LEU A 226 -0.89 30.74 22.05
N GLN A 227 -0.98 31.20 23.30
CA GLN A 227 -2.13 31.95 23.78
C GLN A 227 -2.30 33.30 23.07
N SER A 228 -1.23 33.87 22.51
CA SER A 228 -1.32 35.09 21.69
C SER A 228 -1.78 34.80 20.26
N LEU A 229 -1.61 33.56 19.80
CA LEU A 229 -1.92 33.07 18.45
C LEU A 229 -3.36 32.56 18.35
N LEU A 230 -3.87 32.00 19.44
CA LEU A 230 -5.14 31.28 19.52
C LEU A 230 -6.03 31.98 20.55
N PRO A 231 -7.01 32.80 20.12
CA PRO A 231 -7.94 33.45 21.04
C PRO A 231 -8.56 32.42 21.97
N ARG A 232 -8.41 32.64 23.28
CA ARG A 232 -8.80 31.72 24.37
C ARG A 232 -10.20 31.16 24.14
N GLU A 233 -10.28 29.88 23.81
CA GLU A 233 -11.28 28.99 24.40
C GLU A 233 -10.55 28.28 25.55
N THR A 234 -10.72 28.89 26.74
CA THR A 234 -10.52 28.37 28.10
C THR A 234 -9.52 27.23 28.32
N ASP A 235 -8.46 27.59 29.04
CA ASP A 235 -7.56 26.74 29.82
C ASP A 235 -6.50 25.93 29.06
N ALA A 236 -5.23 26.16 29.43
CA ALA A 236 -4.08 25.42 28.91
C ALA A 236 -4.09 23.93 29.34
N SER A 237 -5.05 23.52 30.18
CA SER A 237 -5.34 22.15 30.55
C SER A 237 -6.30 21.41 29.59
N ASP A 238 -7.00 22.11 28.69
CA ASP A 238 -7.95 21.56 27.71
C ASP A 238 -7.31 21.37 26.32
N VAL A 239 -6.07 20.89 26.28
CA VAL A 239 -5.42 20.55 25.01
C VAL A 239 -6.06 19.28 24.47
N HIS A 240 -6.90 19.45 23.45
CA HIS A 240 -7.46 18.39 22.61
C HIS A 240 -6.36 17.54 21.99
N TRP A 241 -6.69 16.43 21.32
CA TRP A 241 -5.66 15.56 20.73
C TRP A 241 -4.79 16.30 19.70
N ALA A 242 -5.44 17.12 18.85
CA ALA A 242 -4.78 18.09 17.99
C ALA A 242 -5.70 19.27 17.61
N ASP A 243 -5.11 20.43 17.35
CA ASP A 243 -5.74 21.59 16.71
C ASP A 243 -4.97 21.95 15.43
N LEU A 244 -5.69 22.15 14.32
CA LEU A 244 -5.13 22.47 13.01
C LEU A 244 -5.42 23.92 12.63
N TYR A 245 -4.40 24.65 12.20
CA TYR A 245 -4.51 26.05 11.78
C TYR A 245 -3.89 26.29 10.42
N ALA A 246 -4.53 27.09 9.58
CA ALA A 246 -3.95 27.65 8.37
C ALA A 246 -3.42 29.06 8.65
N LEU A 247 -2.12 29.23 8.47
CA LEU A 247 -1.41 30.50 8.56
C LEU A 247 -1.09 30.96 7.13
N HIS A 248 -1.61 32.11 6.73
CA HIS A 248 -1.39 32.64 5.40
C HIS A 248 -0.29 33.70 5.40
N ARG A 249 0.43 33.84 4.28
CA ARG A 249 1.54 34.80 4.14
C ARG A 249 1.13 36.28 4.27
N ASN A 250 -0.16 36.58 4.11
CA ASN A 250 -0.75 37.90 4.33
C ASN A 250 -1.00 38.22 5.83
N GLY A 251 -0.65 37.29 6.74
CA GLY A 251 -0.85 37.42 8.18
C GLY A 251 -2.19 36.89 8.71
N SER A 252 -3.14 36.52 7.85
CA SER A 252 -4.41 35.94 8.31
C SER A 252 -4.21 34.52 8.83
N THR A 253 -4.92 34.19 9.91
CA THR A 253 -4.91 32.86 10.55
C THR A 253 -6.33 32.33 10.66
N THR A 254 -6.52 31.06 10.31
CA THR A 254 -7.84 30.39 10.35
C THR A 254 -7.72 29.03 11.05
N ARG A 255 -8.62 28.73 11.98
CA ARG A 255 -8.73 27.37 12.56
C ARG A 255 -9.41 26.45 11.55
N ILE A 256 -8.76 25.36 11.20
CA ILE A 256 -9.26 24.34 10.26
C ILE A 256 -10.17 23.37 11.01
N LEU A 257 -9.63 22.73 12.06
CA LEU A 257 -10.30 21.68 12.80
C LEU A 257 -9.71 21.55 14.20
N ARG A 258 -10.57 21.18 15.15
CA ARG A 258 -10.19 20.70 16.48
C ARG A 258 -10.52 19.21 16.57
N VAL A 259 -9.55 18.42 17.00
CA VAL A 259 -9.66 16.97 17.11
C VAL A 259 -9.56 16.57 18.58
N ASN A 260 -10.67 16.12 19.15
CA ASN A 260 -10.76 15.78 20.57
C ASN A 260 -10.17 14.39 20.88
N GLU A 261 -10.30 13.45 19.94
CA GLU A 261 -9.83 12.07 20.05
C GLU A 261 -9.19 11.64 18.73
N GLU A 262 -8.14 10.81 18.79
CA GLU A 262 -7.46 10.32 17.59
C GLU A 262 -8.30 9.31 16.81
N SER A 263 -8.85 8.33 17.54
CA SER A 263 -9.58 7.22 16.98
C SER A 263 -10.81 7.72 16.21
N GLY A 264 -10.90 7.36 14.92
CA GLY A 264 -12.01 7.77 14.05
C GLY A 264 -11.96 9.23 13.58
N SER A 265 -10.93 10.01 13.94
CA SER A 265 -10.81 11.40 13.49
C SER A 265 -10.34 11.57 12.03
N ARG A 266 -9.74 10.52 11.45
CA ARG A 266 -9.10 10.55 10.13
C ARG A 266 -10.01 11.14 9.04
N GLU A 267 -11.25 10.67 8.96
CA GLU A 267 -12.19 11.14 7.93
C GLU A 267 -12.53 12.62 8.12
N LEU A 268 -12.76 13.07 9.35
CA LEU A 268 -13.02 14.48 9.67
C LEU A 268 -11.82 15.36 9.33
N VAL A 269 -10.60 14.90 9.62
CA VAL A 269 -9.35 15.61 9.26
C VAL A 269 -9.24 15.75 7.74
N LEU A 270 -9.47 14.67 6.99
CA LEU A 270 -9.42 14.71 5.51
C LEU A 270 -10.49 15.63 4.91
N GLN A 271 -11.71 15.59 5.43
CA GLN A 271 -12.80 16.48 5.00
C GLN A 271 -12.44 17.95 5.28
N ALA A 272 -11.90 18.26 6.46
CA ALA A 272 -11.51 19.61 6.81
C ALA A 272 -10.31 20.12 5.97
N LEU A 273 -9.46 19.21 5.50
CA LEU A 273 -8.33 19.52 4.63
C LEU A 273 -8.68 19.57 3.14
N GLU A 274 -9.91 19.19 2.73
CA GLU A 274 -10.33 19.16 1.33
C GLU A 274 -10.00 20.46 0.55
N PRO A 275 -10.21 21.69 1.09
CA PRO A 275 -9.87 22.93 0.39
C PRO A 275 -8.37 23.09 0.08
N TYR A 276 -7.52 22.42 0.86
CA TYR A 276 -6.07 22.41 0.74
C TYR A 276 -5.57 21.24 -0.11
N ILE A 277 -6.35 20.16 -0.16
CA ILE A 277 -6.07 18.97 -0.98
C ILE A 277 -6.51 19.22 -2.43
N ARG A 278 -7.63 19.88 -2.71
CA ARG A 278 -8.13 20.04 -4.08
C ARG A 278 -7.34 21.10 -4.86
N VAL A 279 -6.79 20.69 -6.00
CA VAL A 279 -6.55 21.59 -7.14
C VAL A 279 -7.88 21.72 -7.90
N ALA A 280 -8.23 22.91 -8.37
CA ALA A 280 -9.33 23.08 -9.31
C ALA A 280 -9.04 22.31 -10.60
N SER A 281 -9.43 21.04 -10.63
CA SER A 281 -9.58 20.24 -11.84
C SER A 281 -10.56 19.13 -11.55
N SER A 282 -11.78 19.33 -12.07
CA SER A 282 -12.80 18.31 -12.21
C SER A 282 -12.26 17.11 -12.97
N THR A 283 -12.33 15.93 -12.38
CA THR A 283 -12.35 14.68 -13.14
C THR A 283 -13.49 13.83 -12.57
N PRO A 284 -14.40 13.32 -13.40
CA PRO A 284 -15.54 12.55 -12.92
C PRO A 284 -15.07 11.25 -12.28
N ALA A 285 -15.78 10.85 -11.22
CA ALA A 285 -15.66 9.54 -10.63
C ALA A 285 -15.82 8.45 -11.71
N PRO A 286 -14.98 7.40 -11.73
CA PRO A 286 -15.20 6.27 -12.61
C PRO A 286 -16.47 5.54 -12.15
N THR A 287 -17.40 5.38 -13.09
CA THR A 287 -18.57 4.51 -12.98
C THR A 287 -18.10 3.08 -12.69
N PRO A 288 -18.75 2.33 -11.77
CA PRO A 288 -18.37 0.95 -11.49
C PRO A 288 -18.56 0.09 -12.73
N ALA A 289 -17.45 -0.40 -13.28
CA ALA A 289 -17.48 -1.47 -14.25
C ALA A 289 -17.86 -2.77 -13.52
N SER A 290 -19.09 -3.24 -13.71
CA SER A 290 -19.44 -4.62 -13.37
C SER A 290 -18.71 -5.55 -14.35
N THR A 291 -17.54 -6.02 -13.95
CA THR A 291 -16.94 -7.19 -14.59
C THR A 291 -17.77 -8.40 -14.16
N GLY A 292 -18.49 -8.98 -15.13
CA GLY A 292 -19.21 -10.23 -14.93
C GLY A 292 -18.23 -11.29 -14.42
N LEU A 293 -18.69 -12.05 -13.42
CA LEU A 293 -18.05 -13.31 -13.04
C LEU A 293 -17.84 -14.16 -14.30
N PRO A 294 -16.70 -14.85 -14.43
CA PRO A 294 -16.63 -15.98 -15.34
C PRO A 294 -17.74 -16.97 -14.93
N GLN A 295 -18.75 -17.12 -15.80
CA GLN A 295 -19.57 -18.32 -15.78
C GLN A 295 -18.68 -19.47 -16.24
N GLU A 296 -18.35 -20.37 -15.31
CA GLU A 296 -18.63 -21.81 -15.41
C GLU A 296 -17.86 -22.57 -14.31
N ILE A 297 -18.53 -22.79 -13.17
CA ILE A 297 -18.37 -24.01 -12.39
C ILE A 297 -19.77 -24.61 -12.22
N SER A 298 -20.47 -24.83 -13.34
CA SER A 298 -21.81 -25.42 -13.35
C SER A 298 -21.78 -26.94 -13.53
N GLN A 299 -20.58 -27.55 -13.67
CA GLN A 299 -20.43 -28.97 -14.01
C GLN A 299 -19.46 -29.76 -13.11
N VAL A 300 -19.08 -29.25 -11.95
CA VAL A 300 -18.28 -30.03 -10.99
C VAL A 300 -19.22 -30.87 -10.13
N ASP A 301 -19.12 -32.20 -10.25
CA ASP A 301 -19.85 -33.13 -9.39
C ASP A 301 -19.16 -33.17 -8.03
N THR A 302 -19.78 -32.51 -7.05
CA THR A 302 -19.26 -32.39 -5.68
C THR A 302 -19.23 -33.71 -4.91
N SER A 303 -19.82 -34.79 -5.47
CA SER A 303 -19.76 -36.13 -4.89
C SER A 303 -18.53 -36.94 -5.32
N ARG A 304 -17.69 -36.41 -6.23
CA ARG A 304 -16.52 -37.10 -6.78
C ARG A 304 -15.21 -36.47 -6.36
N VAL A 305 -14.16 -37.28 -6.37
CA VAL A 305 -12.77 -36.84 -6.27
C VAL A 305 -12.12 -37.00 -7.64
N TYR A 306 -11.52 -35.93 -8.15
CA TYR A 306 -10.87 -35.96 -9.45
C TYR A 306 -9.37 -36.14 -9.30
N LEU A 307 -8.78 -37.08 -10.05
CA LEU A 307 -7.35 -37.35 -10.02
C LEU A 307 -6.51 -36.12 -10.42
N VAL A 308 -7.05 -35.24 -11.26
CA VAL A 308 -6.40 -33.99 -11.63
C VAL A 308 -6.18 -33.07 -10.43
N ASP A 309 -7.14 -33.01 -9.49
CA ASP A 309 -7.02 -32.21 -8.28
C ASP A 309 -5.94 -32.78 -7.35
N LEU A 310 -5.89 -34.10 -7.20
CA LEU A 310 -4.85 -34.79 -6.42
C LEU A 310 -3.45 -34.54 -7.00
N ASN A 311 -3.30 -34.70 -8.32
CA ASN A 311 -2.02 -34.46 -8.99
C ASN A 311 -1.58 -32.99 -8.88
N ASN A 312 -2.52 -32.05 -9.03
CA ASN A 312 -2.24 -30.63 -8.87
C ASN A 312 -1.87 -30.29 -7.43
N ALA A 313 -2.55 -30.86 -6.44
CA ALA A 313 -2.24 -30.66 -5.02
C ALA A 313 -0.83 -31.15 -4.67
N LEU A 314 -0.44 -32.33 -5.17
CA LEU A 314 0.91 -32.86 -4.99
C LEU A 314 1.97 -31.98 -5.68
N ALA A 315 1.72 -31.61 -6.94
CA ALA A 315 2.62 -30.75 -7.68
C ALA A 315 2.80 -29.40 -6.99
N TYR A 316 1.71 -28.78 -6.50
CA TYR A 316 1.75 -27.52 -5.80
C TYR A 316 2.52 -27.61 -4.47
N SER A 317 2.21 -28.63 -3.66
CA SER A 317 2.89 -28.87 -2.37
C SER A 317 4.40 -28.98 -2.53
N LEU A 318 4.88 -29.72 -3.54
CA LEU A 318 6.31 -29.94 -3.72
C LEU A 318 7.02 -28.82 -4.49
N ARG A 319 6.37 -28.25 -5.50
CA ARG A 319 7.02 -27.30 -6.43
C ARG A 319 6.78 -25.83 -6.11
N GLN A 320 5.83 -25.52 -5.24
CA GLN A 320 5.51 -24.14 -4.84
C GLN A 320 5.72 -23.95 -3.35
N GLU A 321 5.02 -24.72 -2.51
CA GLU A 321 5.13 -24.57 -1.04
C GLU A 321 6.53 -24.90 -0.55
N VAL A 322 7.02 -26.13 -0.80
CA VAL A 322 8.36 -26.54 -0.36
C VAL A 322 9.46 -25.74 -1.09
N ALA A 323 9.31 -25.51 -2.40
CA ALA A 323 10.29 -24.81 -3.21
C ALA A 323 10.40 -23.31 -2.88
N GLY A 324 9.38 -22.72 -2.23
CA GLY A 324 9.38 -21.36 -1.72
C GLY A 324 10.48 -21.12 -0.69
N HIS A 325 10.87 -22.16 0.07
CA HIS A 325 11.95 -22.07 1.05
C HIS A 325 13.32 -22.09 0.34
N GLN A 326 14.18 -21.11 0.63
CA GLN A 326 15.57 -21.14 0.14
C GLN A 326 16.37 -22.28 0.75
N LEU A 327 16.18 -22.50 2.05
CA LEU A 327 16.81 -23.54 2.85
C LEU A 327 15.75 -24.08 3.81
N LEU A 328 15.70 -25.39 3.97
CA LEU A 328 14.87 -26.04 4.99
C LEU A 328 15.69 -26.24 6.25
N ASN A 329 15.17 -25.76 7.37
CA ASN A 329 15.76 -26.04 8.68
C ASN A 329 15.48 -27.50 9.09
N ARG A 330 16.04 -27.93 10.24
CA ARG A 330 15.91 -29.33 10.69
C ARG A 330 14.46 -29.77 10.87
N THR A 331 13.62 -28.91 11.45
CA THR A 331 12.20 -29.23 11.70
C THR A 331 11.39 -29.26 10.41
N GLU A 332 11.63 -28.32 9.49
CA GLU A 332 10.97 -28.27 8.17
C GLU A 332 11.36 -29.48 7.31
N LEU A 333 12.65 -29.83 7.29
CA LEU A 333 13.14 -31.01 6.56
C LEU A 333 12.54 -32.30 7.12
N ALA A 334 12.50 -32.44 8.45
CA ALA A 334 11.88 -33.61 9.08
C ALA A 334 10.38 -33.72 8.74
N ALA A 335 9.66 -32.59 8.74
CA ALA A 335 8.25 -32.54 8.35
C ALA A 335 8.07 -32.94 6.88
N LEU A 336 8.93 -32.46 5.97
CA LEU A 336 8.90 -32.82 4.55
C LEU A 336 9.15 -34.32 4.34
N VAL A 337 10.15 -34.90 5.01
CA VAL A 337 10.44 -36.34 4.93
C VAL A 337 9.21 -37.14 5.38
N HIS A 338 8.64 -36.79 6.52
CA HIS A 338 7.45 -37.47 7.04
C HIS A 338 6.24 -37.34 6.09
N PHE A 339 6.04 -36.17 5.49
CA PHE A 339 4.98 -35.95 4.50
C PHE A 339 5.15 -36.85 3.27
N VAL A 340 6.37 -36.93 2.72
CA VAL A 340 6.68 -37.80 1.57
C VAL A 340 6.53 -39.28 1.94
N ASP A 341 6.95 -39.69 3.14
CA ASP A 341 6.79 -41.06 3.60
C ASP A 341 5.32 -41.49 3.71
N ILE A 342 4.41 -40.57 4.04
CA ILE A 342 2.96 -40.83 4.02
C ILE A 342 2.46 -41.00 2.59
N LEU A 343 2.92 -40.17 1.64
CA LEU A 343 2.50 -40.22 0.24
C LEU A 343 2.96 -41.48 -0.49
N LEU A 344 4.05 -42.11 -0.03
CA LEU A 344 4.62 -43.33 -0.62
C LEU A 344 3.99 -44.63 -0.08
N LYS A 345 3.20 -44.55 0.99
CA LYS A 345 2.44 -45.67 1.55
C LYS A 345 1.08 -45.79 0.86
#